data_AF-A0A2D2AT21-F1
#
_entry.id   AF-A0A2D2AT21-F1
#
_cell.length_a   1.000
_cell.length_b   1.000
_cell.length_c   1.000
_cell.angle_alpha   90.00
_cell.angle_beta   90.00
_cell.angle_gamma   90.00
#
_symmetry.space_group_name_H-M   'P 1'
#
loop_
_entity.id
_entity.type
_entity.pdbx_description
1 polymer ?
#
loop_
_entity_poly.entity_id
_entity_poly.type
_entity_poly.pdbx_seq_one_letter_code
_entity_poly.pdbx_strand_id
1 'polypeptide(L)'
;MRIGEGGLRGDAAPQPRRPFRLKRRPEERVRLLGQTMDMVKAEEVLHFVANHVAQGKRAIVANHNLHSLALLRGSPELQAFFDKADLVEIDSRPLLFWAKLTGRKRAQAFHRCTYLDWRDDFWEIAHVHRWRVFYLGGAPGVAAAAAANIGKTRPGARIAVRDGFFDMTPGSAGAQSVLDEINAFRPDVLMVGMGMPRQELWIHRHYDLLTPCVVLPVGAAFDYEAGVQRAAPRWMGRLGLEWLFRLAADPKRLFHRYCVEPWLLVDLLARDLVESRPARASEPERRRVQLPDSPRRRASDLRGQGEGPSPADSSPASRVAMIAPNAPRSGAPESGERPLAEQS
;
A
#
# COMPACT_ATOMS: atom_id res chain seq x y z
N MET A 1 42.87 -26.23 -36.71
CA MET A 1 42.62 -25.88 -35.29
C MET A 1 42.49 -24.36 -35.21
N ARG A 2 41.25 -23.84 -35.32
CA ARG A 2 40.96 -22.39 -35.26
C ARG A 2 40.35 -22.11 -33.89
N ILE A 3 41.03 -21.28 -33.09
CA ILE A 3 40.55 -20.84 -31.79
C ILE A 3 39.62 -19.65 -32.06
N GLY A 4 38.33 -19.82 -31.78
CA GLY A 4 37.31 -18.78 -31.93
C GLY A 4 37.30 -17.88 -30.70
N GLU A 5 37.44 -16.57 -30.93
CA GLU A 5 37.25 -15.53 -29.94
C GLU A 5 35.78 -15.49 -29.50
N GLY A 6 35.53 -15.88 -28.24
CA GLY A 6 34.24 -15.74 -27.60
C GLY A 6 34.00 -14.30 -27.19
N GLY A 7 33.17 -13.59 -27.96
CA GLY A 7 32.70 -12.24 -27.65
C GLY A 7 31.98 -12.21 -26.30
N LEU A 8 32.54 -11.44 -25.37
CA LEU A 8 31.92 -11.05 -24.11
C LEU A 8 30.63 -10.26 -24.43
N ARG A 9 29.47 -10.89 -24.19
CA ARG A 9 28.19 -10.20 -24.20
C ARG A 9 28.19 -9.18 -23.06
N GLY A 10 28.11 -7.90 -23.42
CA GLY A 10 28.03 -6.81 -22.47
C GLY A 10 26.88 -7.00 -21.49
N ASP A 11 27.20 -6.91 -20.21
CA ASP A 11 26.24 -6.74 -19.13
C ASP A 11 25.47 -5.45 -19.38
N ALA A 12 24.22 -5.58 -19.85
CA ALA A 12 23.30 -4.46 -19.93
C ALA A 12 23.05 -3.96 -18.51
N ALA A 13 23.48 -2.73 -18.22
CA ALA A 13 23.20 -2.06 -16.96
C ALA A 13 21.69 -2.16 -16.64
N PRO A 14 21.32 -2.48 -15.39
CA PRO A 14 19.91 -2.63 -15.02
C PRO A 14 19.17 -1.34 -15.34
N GLN A 15 18.17 -1.43 -16.22
CA GLN A 15 17.38 -0.26 -16.59
C GLN A 15 16.78 0.36 -15.33
N PRO A 16 16.82 1.70 -15.17
CA PRO A 16 16.20 2.35 -14.03
C PRO A 16 14.72 2.00 -14.02
N ARG A 17 14.28 1.36 -12.93
CA ARG A 17 12.86 1.00 -12.75
C ARG A 17 12.04 2.27 -12.90
N ARG A 18 11.04 2.24 -13.78
CA ARG A 18 10.11 3.36 -13.93
C ARG A 18 9.57 3.74 -12.54
N PRO A 19 9.56 5.03 -12.17
CA PRO A 19 9.05 5.46 -10.87
C PRO A 19 7.63 4.93 -10.67
N PHE A 20 7.38 4.41 -9.48
CA PHE A 20 6.11 3.81 -9.14
C PHE A 20 4.99 4.88 -9.19
N ARG A 21 3.82 4.50 -9.70
CA ARG A 21 2.71 5.42 -10.00
C ARG A 21 2.12 6.00 -8.71
N LEU A 22 1.80 7.31 -8.71
CA LEU A 22 1.25 8.01 -7.55
C LEU A 22 -0.28 8.06 -7.48
N LYS A 23 -0.98 7.70 -8.57
CA LYS A 23 -2.46 7.70 -8.65
C LYS A 23 -2.97 6.30 -8.97
N ARG A 24 -3.89 5.80 -8.15
CA ARG A 24 -4.61 4.54 -8.41
C ARG A 24 -5.42 4.61 -9.70
N ARG A 25 -5.54 3.48 -10.39
CA ARG A 25 -6.49 3.31 -11.49
C ARG A 25 -7.87 2.99 -10.93
N PRO A 26 -8.95 3.37 -11.64
CA PRO A 26 -10.32 3.00 -11.25
C PRO A 26 -10.50 1.50 -11.02
N GLU A 27 -9.81 0.67 -11.81
CA GLU A 27 -9.89 -0.80 -11.74
C GLU A 27 -8.99 -1.47 -10.69
N GLU A 28 -8.18 -0.70 -9.96
CA GLU A 28 -7.32 -1.23 -8.88
C GLU A 28 -8.09 -1.33 -7.55
N ARG A 29 -9.13 -0.51 -7.32
CA ARG A 29 -10.07 -0.70 -6.21
C ARG A 29 -11.16 -1.68 -6.63
N VAL A 30 -11.16 -2.85 -6.02
CA VAL A 30 -12.06 -3.96 -6.33
C VAL A 30 -13.03 -4.22 -5.18
N ARG A 31 -14.21 -4.71 -5.52
CA ARG A 31 -15.14 -5.27 -4.54
C ARG A 31 -15.04 -6.79 -4.53
N LEU A 32 -14.80 -7.37 -3.35
CA LEU A 32 -14.69 -8.80 -3.09
C LEU A 32 -15.35 -9.12 -1.75
N LEU A 33 -16.21 -10.12 -1.73
CA LEU A 33 -16.99 -10.55 -0.55
C LEU A 33 -17.68 -9.37 0.15
N GLY A 34 -18.25 -8.44 -0.62
CA GLY A 34 -18.93 -7.25 -0.12
C GLY A 34 -18.04 -6.11 0.37
N GLN A 35 -16.72 -6.28 0.43
CA GLN A 35 -15.77 -5.27 0.89
C GLN A 35 -14.92 -4.67 -0.24
N THR A 36 -14.47 -3.44 -0.05
CA THR A 36 -13.52 -2.78 -0.95
C THR A 36 -12.10 -3.11 -0.57
N MET A 37 -11.30 -3.48 -1.57
CA MET A 37 -9.88 -3.76 -1.44
C MET A 37 -9.12 -3.10 -2.58
N ASP A 38 -7.84 -2.82 -2.37
CA ASP A 38 -6.96 -2.20 -3.34
C ASP A 38 -5.93 -3.22 -3.83
N MET A 39 -5.97 -3.53 -5.13
CA MET A 39 -4.95 -4.33 -5.81
C MET A 39 -3.71 -3.48 -6.04
N VAL A 40 -2.94 -3.29 -4.97
CA VAL A 40 -1.68 -2.57 -4.97
C VAL A 40 -0.52 -3.52 -4.70
N LYS A 41 0.67 -3.13 -5.13
CA LYS A 41 1.95 -3.71 -4.74
C LYS A 41 2.48 -3.10 -3.43
N ALA A 42 3.41 -3.82 -2.81
CA ALA A 42 4.16 -3.36 -1.64
C ALA A 42 4.77 -1.95 -1.85
N GLU A 43 5.34 -1.69 -3.01
CA GLU A 43 5.98 -0.39 -3.30
C GLU A 43 4.94 0.75 -3.41
N GLU A 44 3.72 0.48 -3.87
CA GLU A 44 2.67 1.52 -3.97
C GLU A 44 2.14 1.89 -2.58
N VAL A 45 2.06 0.91 -1.67
CA VAL A 45 1.71 1.15 -0.27
C VAL A 45 2.73 2.09 0.35
N LEU A 46 4.03 1.81 0.19
CA LEU A 46 5.09 2.67 0.73
C LEU A 46 5.10 4.06 0.10
N HIS A 47 4.86 4.16 -1.21
CA HIS A 47 4.73 5.45 -1.89
C HIS A 47 3.52 6.24 -1.38
N PHE A 48 2.39 5.57 -1.15
CA PHE A 48 1.19 6.18 -0.57
C PHE A 48 1.49 6.73 0.83
N VAL A 49 2.13 5.92 1.69
CA VAL A 49 2.55 6.33 3.05
C VAL A 49 3.50 7.53 2.97
N ALA A 50 4.56 7.44 2.17
CA ALA A 50 5.56 8.49 2.06
C ALA A 50 4.99 9.82 1.58
N ASN A 51 4.08 9.78 0.62
CA ASN A 51 3.41 10.98 0.13
C ASN A 51 2.48 11.60 1.19
N HIS A 52 1.78 10.80 2.00
CA HIS A 52 0.92 11.33 3.07
C HIS A 52 1.75 11.93 4.21
N VAL A 53 2.83 11.25 4.60
CA VAL A 53 3.80 11.78 5.58
C VAL A 53 4.38 13.11 5.10
N ALA A 54 4.87 13.19 3.86
CA ALA A 54 5.44 14.42 3.31
C ALA A 54 4.44 15.59 3.24
N GLN A 55 3.15 15.29 3.10
CA GLN A 55 2.08 16.29 3.06
C GLN A 55 1.51 16.62 4.46
N GLY A 56 1.98 15.96 5.53
CA GLY A 56 1.42 16.10 6.88
C GLY A 56 -0.04 15.67 6.95
N LYS A 57 -0.49 14.76 6.08
CA LYS A 57 -1.87 14.29 6.00
C LYS A 57 -2.05 13.01 6.81
N ARG A 58 -3.19 12.91 7.49
CA ARG A 58 -3.64 11.67 8.10
C ARG A 58 -4.09 10.68 7.02
N ALA A 59 -3.83 9.40 7.25
CA ALA A 59 -4.39 8.32 6.44
C ALA A 59 -4.45 7.01 7.22
N ILE A 60 -5.36 6.12 6.86
CA ILE A 60 -5.43 4.74 7.34
C ILE A 60 -5.10 3.79 6.19
N VAL A 61 -4.10 2.94 6.38
CA VAL A 61 -3.79 1.82 5.47
C VAL A 61 -4.24 0.54 6.16
N ALA A 62 -5.45 0.09 5.90
CA ALA A 62 -5.99 -1.14 6.46
C ALA A 62 -5.63 -2.36 5.62
N ASN A 63 -5.96 -3.57 6.10
CA ASN A 63 -5.79 -4.80 5.34
C ASN A 63 -6.99 -5.74 5.54
N HIS A 64 -7.32 -6.48 4.49
CA HIS A 64 -8.30 -7.56 4.54
C HIS A 64 -7.64 -8.94 4.39
N ASN A 65 -7.99 -9.82 5.32
CA ASN A 65 -7.84 -11.26 5.22
C ASN A 65 -9.19 -11.95 5.50
N LEU A 66 -9.27 -13.28 5.33
CA LEU A 66 -10.53 -14.00 5.54
C LEU A 66 -11.13 -13.79 6.95
N HIS A 67 -10.27 -13.66 7.97
CA HIS A 67 -10.71 -13.40 9.34
C HIS A 67 -11.39 -12.04 9.49
N SER A 68 -10.82 -11.00 8.89
CA SER A 68 -11.44 -9.66 8.87
C SER A 68 -12.84 -9.67 8.26
N LEU A 69 -13.03 -10.43 7.18
CA LEU A 69 -14.32 -10.54 6.49
C LEU A 69 -15.35 -11.30 7.33
N ALA A 70 -14.91 -12.34 8.06
CA ALA A 70 -15.78 -13.08 8.96
C ALA A 70 -16.25 -12.22 10.14
N LEU A 71 -15.32 -11.45 10.74
CA LEU A 71 -15.62 -10.53 11.84
C LEU A 71 -16.59 -9.41 11.43
N LEU A 72 -16.49 -8.92 10.20
CA LEU A 72 -17.36 -7.87 9.68
C LEU A 72 -18.85 -8.24 9.66
N ARG A 73 -19.19 -9.52 9.58
CA ARG A 73 -20.61 -9.98 9.59
C ARG A 73 -21.36 -9.60 10.86
N GLY A 74 -20.65 -9.40 11.97
CA GLY A 74 -21.24 -9.13 13.28
C GLY A 74 -20.80 -7.81 13.91
N SER A 75 -20.07 -6.95 13.20
CA SER A 75 -19.48 -5.75 13.79
C SER A 75 -19.67 -4.51 12.90
N PRO A 76 -20.75 -3.72 13.13
CA PRO A 76 -20.94 -2.43 12.46
C PRO A 76 -19.79 -1.45 12.73
N GLU A 77 -19.21 -1.51 13.93
CA GLU A 77 -18.07 -0.65 14.30
C GLU A 77 -16.82 -1.00 13.50
N LEU A 78 -16.56 -2.29 13.26
CA LEU A 78 -15.47 -2.70 12.37
C LEU A 78 -15.73 -2.28 10.92
N GLN A 79 -16.98 -2.33 10.44
CA GLN A 79 -17.33 -1.79 9.12
C GLN A 79 -17.01 -0.29 9.04
N ALA A 80 -17.40 0.48 10.05
CA ALA A 80 -17.13 1.92 10.12
C ALA A 80 -15.63 2.24 10.19
N PHE A 81 -14.78 1.34 10.68
CA PHE A 81 -13.33 1.45 10.54
C PHE A 81 -12.89 1.34 9.08
N PHE A 82 -13.32 0.29 8.37
CA PHE A 82 -12.93 0.08 6.97
C PHE A 82 -13.50 1.14 6.03
N ASP A 83 -14.68 1.69 6.32
CA ASP A 83 -15.25 2.80 5.57
C ASP A 83 -14.41 4.09 5.68
N LYS A 84 -13.66 4.25 6.77
CA LYS A 84 -12.69 5.35 6.98
C LYS A 84 -11.32 5.06 6.33
N ALA A 85 -11.06 3.85 5.83
CA ALA A 85 -9.73 3.48 5.36
C ALA A 85 -9.41 4.05 3.96
N ASP A 86 -8.27 4.73 3.83
CA ASP A 86 -7.84 5.35 2.57
C ASP A 86 -7.26 4.34 1.59
N LEU A 87 -6.57 3.31 2.11
CA LEU A 87 -6.03 2.20 1.35
C LEU A 87 -6.32 0.91 2.10
N VAL A 88 -6.78 -0.13 1.39
CA VAL A 88 -7.10 -1.43 1.98
C VAL A 88 -6.35 -2.53 1.23
N GLU A 89 -5.27 -3.04 1.85
CA GLU A 89 -4.42 -4.09 1.30
C GLU A 89 -5.12 -5.46 1.26
N ILE A 90 -4.68 -6.32 0.34
CA ILE A 90 -5.07 -7.74 0.30
C ILE A 90 -3.98 -8.57 0.98
N ASP A 91 -4.23 -9.06 2.19
CA ASP A 91 -3.23 -9.77 3.03
C ASP A 91 -3.10 -11.27 2.66
N SER A 92 -4.12 -11.85 2.01
CA SER A 92 -4.19 -13.31 1.82
C SER A 92 -4.20 -13.78 0.35
N ARG A 93 -3.41 -14.83 0.07
CA ARG A 93 -3.43 -15.50 -1.24
C ARG A 93 -4.80 -16.08 -1.63
N PRO A 94 -5.59 -16.66 -0.71
CA PRO A 94 -6.94 -17.12 -1.04
C PRO A 94 -7.83 -16.00 -1.59
N LEU A 95 -7.74 -14.78 -1.04
CA LEU A 95 -8.50 -13.63 -1.57
C LEU A 95 -8.07 -13.24 -2.99
N LEU A 96 -6.77 -13.29 -3.30
CA LEU A 96 -6.29 -13.02 -4.67
C LEU A 96 -6.72 -14.10 -5.66
N PHE A 97 -6.67 -15.37 -5.24
CA PHE A 97 -7.18 -16.47 -6.04
C PHE A 97 -8.67 -16.28 -6.33
N TRP A 98 -9.43 -15.94 -5.29
CA TRP A 98 -10.85 -15.65 -5.41
C TRP A 98 -11.12 -14.47 -6.35
N ALA A 99 -10.39 -13.37 -6.21
CA ALA A 99 -10.47 -12.21 -7.10
C ALA A 99 -10.27 -12.61 -8.58
N LYS A 100 -9.27 -13.45 -8.84
CA LYS A 100 -8.99 -13.94 -10.19
C LYS A 100 -10.14 -14.81 -10.73
N LEU A 101 -10.69 -15.69 -9.89
CA LEU A 101 -11.83 -16.55 -10.22
C LEU A 101 -13.09 -15.73 -10.54
N THR A 102 -13.31 -14.65 -9.81
CA THR A 102 -14.45 -13.73 -9.97
C THR A 102 -14.19 -12.64 -11.03
N GLY A 103 -13.31 -12.90 -12.00
CA GLY A 103 -13.14 -12.05 -13.17
C GLY A 103 -12.19 -10.86 -13.02
N ARG A 104 -11.54 -10.66 -11.86
CA ARG A 104 -10.49 -9.64 -11.69
C ARG A 104 -9.18 -10.21 -12.24
N LYS A 105 -9.09 -10.35 -13.57
CA LYS A 105 -7.98 -11.02 -14.29
C LYS A 105 -6.60 -10.40 -14.02
N ARG A 106 -6.55 -9.16 -13.54
CA ARG A 106 -5.33 -8.46 -13.14
C ARG A 106 -4.86 -8.81 -11.73
N ALA A 107 -5.64 -9.55 -10.93
CA ALA A 107 -5.16 -10.08 -9.66
C ALA A 107 -3.96 -11.00 -9.92
N GLN A 108 -2.86 -10.73 -9.23
CA GLN A 108 -1.57 -11.39 -9.37
C GLN A 108 -1.01 -11.64 -7.98
N ALA A 109 -0.10 -12.60 -7.85
CA ALA A 109 0.47 -12.95 -6.54
C ALA A 109 1.18 -11.78 -5.85
N PHE A 110 1.72 -10.82 -6.62
CA PHE A 110 2.39 -9.62 -6.11
C PHE A 110 1.43 -8.54 -5.58
N HIS A 111 0.12 -8.68 -5.80
CA HIS A 111 -0.89 -7.81 -5.18
C HIS A 111 -1.20 -8.24 -3.74
N ARG A 112 -0.55 -9.30 -3.24
CA ARG A 112 -0.59 -9.63 -1.82
C ARG A 112 0.34 -8.67 -1.12
N CYS A 113 -0.19 -7.89 -0.20
CA CYS A 113 0.58 -6.98 0.63
C CYS A 113 0.35 -7.31 2.10
N THR A 114 1.45 -7.60 2.79
CA THR A 114 1.50 -7.77 4.23
C THR A 114 2.69 -6.97 4.75
N TYR A 115 2.73 -6.69 6.05
CA TYR A 115 3.89 -6.07 6.69
C TYR A 115 5.22 -6.70 6.24
N LEU A 116 5.29 -8.04 6.19
CA LEU A 116 6.51 -8.76 5.81
C LEU A 116 6.92 -8.55 4.35
N ASP A 117 5.99 -8.17 3.47
CA ASP A 117 6.27 -7.94 2.05
C ASP A 117 6.91 -6.56 1.82
N TRP A 118 6.68 -5.58 2.69
CA TRP A 118 7.23 -4.22 2.59
C TRP A 118 8.09 -3.78 3.78
N ARG A 119 8.35 -4.66 4.76
CA ARG A 119 9.07 -4.36 6.02
C ARG A 119 10.43 -3.70 5.84
N ASP A 120 11.31 -4.35 5.08
CA ASP A 120 12.70 -3.91 4.98
C ASP A 120 12.79 -2.56 4.24
N ASP A 121 11.99 -2.39 3.19
CA ASP A 121 11.83 -1.15 2.44
C ASP A 121 11.18 -0.04 3.29
N PHE A 122 10.19 -0.37 4.13
CA PHE A 122 9.60 0.58 5.08
C PHE A 122 10.66 1.18 6.00
N TRP A 123 11.48 0.34 6.64
CA TRP A 123 12.51 0.82 7.55
C TRP A 123 13.63 1.58 6.83
N GLU A 124 13.93 1.23 5.57
CA GLU A 124 14.83 2.03 4.72
C GLU A 124 14.29 3.43 4.50
N ILE A 125 13.05 3.54 4.03
CA ILE A 125 12.38 4.82 3.76
C ILE A 125 12.26 5.63 5.05
N ALA A 126 11.81 5.02 6.14
CA ALA A 126 11.68 5.67 7.44
C ALA A 126 13.04 6.20 7.95
N HIS A 127 14.12 5.45 7.73
CA HIS A 127 15.47 5.87 8.09
C HIS A 127 15.96 7.05 7.24
N VAL A 128 15.87 6.93 5.91
CA VAL A 128 16.29 7.98 4.95
C VAL A 128 15.54 9.29 5.18
N HIS A 129 14.22 9.21 5.36
CA HIS A 129 13.36 10.37 5.56
C HIS A 129 13.22 10.79 7.04
N ARG A 130 13.93 10.12 7.96
CA ARG A 130 13.94 10.42 9.40
C ARG A 130 12.56 10.43 10.05
N TRP A 131 11.69 9.52 9.61
CA TRP A 131 10.35 9.38 10.16
C TRP A 131 10.38 9.01 11.63
N ARG A 132 9.45 9.58 12.39
CA ARG A 132 9.10 9.20 13.75
C ARG A 132 8.05 8.11 13.68
N VAL A 133 8.43 6.91 14.09
CA VAL A 133 7.54 5.75 14.11
C VAL A 133 7.12 5.48 15.55
N PHE A 134 5.81 5.51 15.81
CA PHE A 134 5.28 5.07 17.09
C PHE A 134 4.66 3.69 16.92
N TYR A 135 4.95 2.76 17.82
CA TYR A 135 4.30 1.46 17.86
C TYR A 135 3.48 1.28 19.13
N LEU A 136 2.21 0.91 18.95
CA LEU A 136 1.29 0.58 20.04
C LEU A 136 0.86 -0.88 19.94
N GLY A 137 1.28 -1.72 20.87
CA GLY A 137 0.84 -3.12 20.92
C GLY A 137 1.90 -4.10 21.41
N GLY A 138 1.63 -5.38 21.20
CA GLY A 138 2.49 -6.47 21.70
C GLY A 138 2.47 -6.64 23.22
N ALA A 139 3.09 -7.73 23.68
CA ALA A 139 3.32 -7.98 25.10
C ALA A 139 4.37 -7.01 25.68
N PRO A 140 4.30 -6.71 27.00
CA PRO A 140 5.31 -5.88 27.66
C PRO A 140 6.73 -6.39 27.35
N GLY A 141 7.62 -5.47 26.96
CA GLY A 141 9.00 -5.76 26.59
C GLY A 141 9.24 -6.19 25.14
N VAL A 142 8.25 -6.74 24.43
CA VAL A 142 8.43 -7.17 23.02
C VAL A 142 8.70 -5.98 22.11
N ALA A 143 7.91 -4.92 22.23
CA ALA A 143 8.06 -3.74 21.39
C ALA A 143 9.39 -3.01 21.65
N ALA A 144 9.85 -2.98 22.91
CA ALA A 144 11.15 -2.40 23.27
C ALA A 144 12.32 -3.20 22.66
N ALA A 145 12.24 -4.53 22.70
CA ALA A 145 13.22 -5.40 22.06
C ALA A 145 13.26 -5.21 20.53
N ALA A 146 12.10 -5.08 19.88
CA ALA A 146 11.99 -4.76 18.47
C ALA A 146 12.66 -3.43 18.12
N ALA A 147 12.35 -2.35 18.86
CA ALA A 147 12.95 -1.04 18.67
C ALA A 147 14.49 -1.08 18.83
N ALA A 148 14.99 -1.81 19.83
CA ALA A 148 16.42 -2.00 20.02
C ALA A 148 17.09 -2.76 18.85
N ASN A 149 16.43 -3.79 18.32
CA ASN A 149 16.94 -4.54 17.16
C ASN A 149 16.98 -3.69 15.89
N ILE A 150 15.92 -2.91 15.64
CA ILE A 150 15.89 -1.96 14.51
C ILE A 150 16.99 -0.91 14.68
N GLY A 151 17.21 -0.40 15.91
CA GLY A 151 18.28 0.56 16.19
C GLY A 151 19.69 0.05 15.87
N LYS A 152 19.94 -1.26 15.98
CA LYS A 152 21.23 -1.87 15.61
C LYS A 152 21.49 -1.83 14.11
N THR A 153 20.47 -2.00 13.28
CA THR A 153 20.58 -1.98 11.82
C THR A 153 20.35 -0.60 11.22
N ARG A 154 19.67 0.30 11.95
CA ARG A 154 19.27 1.64 11.53
C ARG A 154 19.67 2.70 12.58
N PRO A 155 20.96 3.09 12.66
CA PRO A 155 21.42 4.06 13.65
C PRO A 155 20.67 5.39 13.59
N GLY A 156 20.10 5.84 14.70
CA GLY A 156 19.31 7.07 14.76
C GLY A 156 17.88 6.96 14.22
N ALA A 157 17.33 5.74 14.09
CA ALA A 157 15.90 5.53 13.93
C ALA A 157 15.13 6.14 15.12
N ARG A 158 14.04 6.86 14.83
CA ARG A 158 13.22 7.53 15.84
C ARG A 158 11.99 6.69 16.12
N ILE A 159 12.09 5.81 17.12
CA ILE A 159 11.04 4.84 17.45
C ILE A 159 10.61 5.05 18.90
N ALA A 160 9.32 5.27 19.12
CA ALA A 160 8.68 5.19 20.42
C ALA A 160 7.76 3.97 20.46
N VAL A 161 7.65 3.33 21.62
CA VAL A 161 6.87 2.10 21.77
C VAL A 161 6.03 2.14 23.05
N ARG A 162 4.84 1.58 22.97
CA ARG A 162 3.92 1.35 24.09
C ARG A 162 3.28 -0.02 23.92
N ASP A 163 3.19 -0.79 25.00
CA ASP A 163 2.54 -2.09 24.95
C ASP A 163 1.01 -1.95 24.78
N GLY A 164 0.37 -3.07 24.41
CA GLY A 164 -1.08 -3.09 24.19
C GLY A 164 -1.92 -3.34 25.44
N PHE A 165 -1.37 -3.30 26.66
CA PHE A 165 -2.06 -3.70 27.90
C PHE A 165 -2.48 -2.48 28.71
N PHE A 166 -3.57 -1.85 28.27
CA PHE A 166 -4.17 -0.69 28.95
C PHE A 166 -5.71 -0.75 28.81
N ASP A 167 -6.41 0.03 29.65
CA ASP A 167 -7.86 0.22 29.50
C ASP A 167 -8.13 1.04 28.23
N MET A 168 -8.82 0.43 27.27
CA MET A 168 -9.13 1.03 25.97
C MET A 168 -10.50 1.70 25.93
N THR A 169 -11.21 1.72 27.06
CA THR A 169 -12.50 2.39 27.17
C THR A 169 -12.30 3.88 26.86
N PRO A 170 -13.02 4.44 25.88
CA PRO A 170 -12.92 5.87 25.57
C PRO A 170 -13.15 6.71 26.83
N GLY A 171 -12.26 7.67 27.10
CA GLY A 171 -12.30 8.51 28.30
C GLY A 171 -11.71 7.91 29.57
N SER A 172 -11.24 6.65 29.54
CA SER A 172 -10.46 6.10 30.66
C SER A 172 -9.08 6.77 30.76
N ALA A 173 -8.51 6.78 31.97
CA ALA A 173 -7.16 7.29 32.19
C ALA A 173 -6.10 6.53 31.37
N GLY A 174 -6.30 5.22 31.16
CA GLY A 174 -5.41 4.39 30.35
C GLY A 174 -5.42 4.80 28.87
N ALA A 175 -6.62 4.98 28.29
CA ALA A 175 -6.75 5.44 26.91
C ALA A 175 -6.17 6.85 26.72
N GLN A 176 -6.43 7.76 27.68
CA GLN A 176 -5.91 9.12 27.62
C GLN A 176 -4.38 9.16 27.71
N SER A 177 -3.76 8.41 28.62
CA SER A 177 -2.30 8.31 28.73
C SER A 177 -1.65 7.90 27.41
N VAL A 178 -2.22 6.89 26.73
CA VAL A 178 -1.70 6.42 25.44
C VAL A 178 -1.84 7.49 24.36
N LEU A 179 -2.96 8.21 24.32
CA LEU A 179 -3.14 9.33 23.39
C LEU A 179 -2.15 10.45 23.63
N ASP A 180 -1.92 10.81 24.89
CA ASP A 180 -0.98 11.88 25.26
C ASP A 180 0.45 11.49 24.89
N GLU A 181 0.86 10.24 25.14
CA GLU A 181 2.16 9.71 24.72
C GLU A 181 2.36 9.77 23.20
N ILE A 182 1.36 9.32 22.44
CA ILE A 182 1.39 9.35 20.97
C ILE A 182 1.45 10.79 20.46
N ASN A 183 0.57 11.67 20.94
CA ASN A 183 0.45 13.04 20.50
C ASN A 183 1.68 13.89 20.90
N ALA A 184 2.31 13.60 22.05
CA ALA A 184 3.56 14.24 22.45
C ALA A 184 4.73 13.84 21.54
N PHE A 185 4.82 12.55 21.17
CA PHE A 185 5.83 12.07 20.22
C PHE A 185 5.60 12.62 18.81
N ARG A 186 4.34 12.90 18.46
CA ARG A 186 3.87 13.40 17.15
C ARG A 186 4.36 12.47 16.01
N PRO A 187 3.98 11.19 15.96
CA PRO A 187 4.51 10.28 14.94
C PRO A 187 4.20 10.77 13.52
N ASP A 188 5.08 10.42 12.58
CA ASP A 188 4.77 10.49 11.15
C ASP A 188 4.01 9.23 10.73
N VAL A 189 4.36 8.07 11.34
CA VAL A 189 3.68 6.79 11.17
C VAL A 189 3.35 6.19 12.53
N LEU A 190 2.08 5.82 12.74
CA LEU A 190 1.60 5.07 13.90
C LEU A 190 1.31 3.62 13.48
N MET A 191 2.07 2.67 14.00
CA MET A 191 1.84 1.24 13.85
C MET A 191 1.07 0.70 15.05
N VAL A 192 -0.03 -0.01 14.81
CA VAL A 192 -0.87 -0.59 15.87
C VAL A 192 -0.88 -2.12 15.73
N GLY A 193 -0.42 -2.81 16.77
CA GLY A 193 -0.21 -4.25 16.80
C GLY A 193 -0.88 -4.93 18.01
N MET A 194 -2.19 -4.81 18.11
CA MET A 194 -2.99 -5.42 19.20
C MET A 194 -3.80 -6.64 18.76
N GLY A 195 -3.73 -6.97 17.47
CA GLY A 195 -4.53 -8.01 16.85
C GLY A 195 -5.93 -7.51 16.47
N MET A 196 -6.51 -8.17 15.47
CA MET A 196 -7.84 -7.85 14.96
C MET A 196 -8.92 -8.57 15.80
N PRO A 197 -10.07 -7.94 16.11
CA PRO A 197 -10.51 -6.59 15.72
C PRO A 197 -10.03 -5.47 16.67
N ARG A 198 -9.31 -5.82 17.75
CA ARG A 198 -8.99 -4.91 18.85
C ARG A 198 -8.25 -3.64 18.38
N GLN A 199 -7.30 -3.78 17.46
CA GLN A 199 -6.55 -2.66 16.90
C GLN A 199 -7.41 -1.75 16.01
N GLU A 200 -8.26 -2.31 15.15
CA GLU A 200 -9.13 -1.56 14.25
C GLU A 200 -10.17 -0.76 15.03
N LEU A 201 -10.78 -1.37 16.05
CA LEU A 201 -11.75 -0.70 16.91
C LEU A 201 -11.10 0.43 17.72
N TRP A 202 -9.88 0.22 18.21
CA TRP A 202 -9.14 1.29 18.91
C TRP A 202 -8.86 2.48 17.99
N ILE A 203 -8.36 2.20 16.78
CA ILE A 203 -8.09 3.24 15.78
C ILE A 203 -9.40 3.96 15.48
N HIS A 204 -10.48 3.26 15.17
CA HIS A 204 -11.76 3.87 14.83
C HIS A 204 -12.26 4.86 15.89
N ARG A 205 -12.19 4.47 17.17
CA ARG A 205 -12.65 5.25 18.32
C ARG A 205 -11.80 6.49 18.60
N HIS A 206 -10.52 6.46 18.24
CA HIS A 206 -9.57 7.49 18.66
C HIS A 206 -8.91 8.25 17.50
N TYR A 207 -9.18 7.86 16.25
CA TYR A 207 -8.51 8.40 15.06
C TYR A 207 -8.57 9.92 14.98
N ASP A 208 -9.70 10.51 15.37
CA ASP A 208 -9.92 11.96 15.29
C ASP A 208 -9.18 12.72 16.40
N LEU A 209 -8.75 12.05 17.48
CA LEU A 209 -7.98 12.60 18.60
C LEU A 209 -6.46 12.54 18.38
N LEU A 210 -6.00 11.79 17.37
CA LEU A 210 -4.58 11.65 17.05
C LEU A 210 -4.05 12.87 16.30
N THR A 211 -2.81 13.25 16.58
CA THR A 211 -2.03 14.15 15.72
C THR A 211 -1.95 13.56 14.30
N PRO A 212 -1.99 14.39 13.24
CA PRO A 212 -1.96 13.90 11.87
C PRO A 212 -0.78 12.98 11.59
N CYS A 213 -1.06 11.72 11.27
CA CYS A 213 -0.07 10.69 10.96
C CYS A 213 -0.70 9.61 10.07
N VAL A 214 0.15 8.78 9.46
CA VAL A 214 -0.32 7.59 8.74
C VAL A 214 -0.44 6.43 9.72
N VAL A 215 -1.62 5.82 9.81
CA VAL A 215 -1.93 4.73 10.74
C VAL A 215 -1.93 3.39 10.02
N LEU A 216 -1.14 2.45 10.54
CA LEU A 216 -0.95 1.09 10.00
C LEU A 216 -1.35 0.05 11.07
N PRO A 217 -2.49 -0.64 10.95
CA PRO A 217 -2.83 -1.81 11.75
C PRO A 217 -2.00 -3.01 11.26
N VAL A 218 -0.92 -3.33 11.97
CA VAL A 218 0.12 -4.27 11.52
C VAL A 218 0.11 -5.61 12.26
N GLY A 219 -0.73 -5.76 13.28
CA GLY A 219 -0.79 -6.99 14.08
C GLY A 219 0.56 -7.33 14.71
N ALA A 220 1.05 -8.55 14.52
CA ALA A 220 2.28 -9.07 15.14
C ALA A 220 3.59 -8.57 14.51
N ALA A 221 3.61 -7.40 13.87
CA ALA A 221 4.79 -6.88 13.17
C ALA A 221 6.02 -6.79 14.08
N PHE A 222 5.86 -6.24 15.30
CA PHE A 222 6.99 -6.09 16.22
C PHE A 222 7.39 -7.41 16.88
N ASP A 223 6.51 -8.42 16.93
CA ASP A 223 6.91 -9.77 17.33
C ASP A 223 7.93 -10.38 16.35
N TYR A 224 7.82 -10.07 15.05
CA TYR A 224 8.83 -10.45 14.05
C TYR A 224 10.13 -9.66 14.22
N GLU A 225 10.06 -8.36 14.49
CA GLU A 225 11.25 -7.51 14.70
C GLU A 225 11.98 -7.82 16.01
N ALA A 226 11.26 -8.20 17.05
CA ALA A 226 11.82 -8.70 18.30
C ALA A 226 12.44 -10.10 18.16
N GLY A 227 12.13 -10.83 17.07
CA GLY A 227 12.57 -12.21 16.85
C GLY A 227 11.79 -13.25 17.65
N VAL A 228 10.71 -12.85 18.33
CA VAL A 228 9.82 -13.73 19.10
C VAL A 228 9.01 -14.62 18.16
N GLN A 229 8.49 -14.04 17.08
CA GLN A 229 7.78 -14.79 16.05
C GLN A 229 8.71 -15.04 14.85
N ARG A 230 8.88 -16.32 14.50
CA ARG A 230 9.60 -16.70 13.28
C ARG A 230 8.66 -16.65 12.08
N ALA A 231 9.06 -15.92 11.04
CA ALA A 231 8.37 -15.99 9.75
C ALA A 231 8.44 -17.41 9.19
N ALA A 232 7.36 -17.86 8.55
CA ALA A 232 7.38 -19.14 7.86
C ALA A 232 8.46 -19.10 6.75
N PRO A 233 9.18 -20.21 6.48
CA PRO A 233 10.14 -20.27 5.39
C PRO A 233 9.56 -19.72 4.08
N ARG A 234 10.34 -18.93 3.34
CA ARG A 234 9.87 -18.24 2.12
C ARG A 234 9.27 -19.21 1.09
N TRP A 235 9.75 -20.45 1.03
CA TRP A 235 9.22 -21.49 0.16
C TRP A 235 7.79 -21.92 0.53
N MET A 236 7.46 -22.01 1.84
CA MET A 236 6.11 -22.31 2.31
C MET A 236 5.15 -21.19 1.95
N GLY A 237 5.61 -19.94 2.06
CA GLY A 237 4.90 -18.78 1.54
C GLY A 237 4.55 -18.97 0.06
N ARG A 238 5.54 -19.27 -0.81
CA ARG A 238 5.31 -19.48 -2.25
C ARG A 238 4.28 -20.57 -2.55
N LEU A 239 4.25 -21.63 -1.76
CA LEU A 239 3.26 -22.72 -1.89
C LEU A 239 1.92 -22.42 -1.22
N GLY A 240 1.78 -21.29 -0.53
CA GLY A 240 0.56 -20.94 0.22
C GLY A 240 0.35 -21.76 1.49
N LEU A 241 1.39 -22.44 2.00
CA LEU A 241 1.34 -23.32 3.18
C LEU A 241 1.65 -22.59 4.51
N GLU A 242 1.80 -21.27 4.46
CA GLU A 242 2.08 -20.44 5.65
C GLU A 242 1.00 -20.58 6.73
N TRP A 243 -0.28 -20.74 6.34
CA TRP A 243 -1.37 -20.95 7.29
C TRP A 243 -1.24 -22.28 8.03
N LEU A 244 -0.77 -23.34 7.35
CA LEU A 244 -0.60 -24.67 7.94
C LEU A 244 0.55 -24.68 8.94
N PHE A 245 1.67 -24.00 8.62
CA PHE A 245 2.77 -23.80 9.56
C PHE A 245 2.31 -23.07 10.83
N ARG A 246 1.52 -21.99 10.67
CA ARG A 246 0.97 -21.24 11.81
C ARG A 246 -0.02 -22.09 12.61
N LEU A 247 -0.90 -22.85 11.96
CA LEU A 247 -1.85 -23.74 12.62
C LEU A 247 -1.15 -24.82 13.44
N ALA A 248 -0.06 -25.40 12.92
CA ALA A 248 0.74 -26.36 13.68
C ALA A 248 1.42 -25.73 14.90
N ALA A 249 1.81 -24.44 14.81
CA ALA A 249 2.43 -23.71 15.91
C ALA A 249 1.43 -23.28 17.01
N ASP A 250 0.19 -22.94 16.65
CA ASP A 250 -0.86 -22.56 17.61
C ASP A 250 -2.24 -23.10 17.19
N PRO A 251 -2.48 -24.42 17.36
CA PRO A 251 -3.68 -25.07 16.84
C PRO A 251 -4.96 -24.61 17.55
N LYS A 252 -4.91 -24.40 18.87
CA LYS A 252 -6.09 -23.97 19.66
C LYS A 252 -6.59 -22.60 19.22
N ARG A 253 -5.67 -21.65 18.98
CA ARG A 253 -6.04 -20.29 18.57
C ARG A 253 -6.48 -20.21 17.11
N LEU A 254 -5.85 -20.98 16.23
CA LEU A 254 -6.02 -20.81 14.78
C LEU A 254 -7.00 -21.79 14.13
N PHE A 255 -7.43 -22.84 14.83
CA PHE A 255 -8.39 -23.80 14.30
C PHE A 255 -9.70 -23.14 13.90
N HIS A 256 -10.32 -22.36 14.79
CA HIS A 256 -11.56 -21.65 14.47
C HIS A 256 -11.37 -20.71 13.25
N ARG A 257 -10.26 -19.98 13.26
CA ARG A 257 -9.91 -19.02 12.20
C ARG A 257 -9.75 -19.65 10.82
N TYR A 258 -9.19 -20.85 10.73
CA TYR A 258 -8.92 -21.50 9.44
C TYR A 258 -9.96 -22.54 9.03
N CYS A 259 -10.65 -23.16 9.99
CA CYS A 259 -11.56 -24.27 9.72
C CYS A 259 -13.04 -23.90 9.85
N VAL A 260 -13.40 -22.82 10.58
CA VAL A 260 -14.80 -22.43 10.81
C VAL A 260 -15.15 -21.16 10.04
N GLU A 261 -14.35 -20.11 10.17
CA GLU A 261 -14.63 -18.81 9.55
C GLU A 261 -14.80 -18.82 8.03
N PRO A 262 -14.07 -19.64 7.23
CA PRO A 262 -14.33 -19.71 5.79
C PRO A 262 -15.75 -20.16 5.44
N TRP A 263 -16.39 -20.99 6.27
CA TRP A 263 -17.78 -21.41 6.07
C TRP A 263 -18.76 -20.26 6.30
N LEU A 264 -18.41 -19.33 7.20
CA LEU A 264 -19.16 -18.09 7.41
C LEU A 264 -19.04 -17.12 6.22
N LEU A 265 -18.28 -17.43 5.17
CA LEU A 265 -18.14 -16.57 4.00
C LEU A 265 -18.81 -17.16 2.75
N VAL A 266 -19.38 -18.36 2.83
CA VAL A 266 -19.90 -19.11 1.67
C VAL A 266 -21.00 -18.36 0.91
N ASP A 267 -21.90 -17.67 1.62
CA ASP A 267 -22.93 -16.85 0.99
C ASP A 267 -22.35 -15.62 0.28
N LEU A 268 -21.33 -14.97 0.85
CA LEU A 268 -20.61 -13.86 0.21
C LEU A 268 -19.85 -14.34 -1.03
N LEU A 269 -19.22 -15.52 -0.96
CA LEU A 269 -18.59 -16.18 -2.10
C LEU A 269 -19.64 -16.49 -3.18
N ALA A 270 -20.81 -17.01 -2.82
CA ALA A 270 -21.89 -17.28 -3.78
C ALA A 270 -22.38 -15.99 -4.46
N ARG A 271 -22.55 -14.89 -3.70
CA ARG A 271 -22.93 -13.58 -4.25
C ARG A 271 -21.89 -13.04 -5.21
N ASP A 272 -20.61 -13.07 -4.84
CA ASP A 272 -19.50 -12.66 -5.70
C ASP A 272 -19.51 -13.44 -7.03
N LEU A 273 -19.79 -14.74 -7.02
CA LEU A 273 -19.89 -15.55 -8.25
C LEU A 273 -21.07 -15.14 -9.11
N VAL A 274 -22.23 -14.85 -8.51
CA VAL A 274 -23.43 -14.38 -9.23
C VAL A 274 -23.17 -13.02 -9.86
N GLU A 275 -22.60 -12.08 -9.11
CA GLU A 275 -22.26 -10.72 -9.57
C GLU A 275 -21.14 -10.72 -10.62
N SER A 276 -20.26 -11.72 -10.60
CA SER A 276 -19.13 -11.83 -11.52
C SER A 276 -19.45 -12.59 -12.79
N ARG A 277 -20.63 -13.22 -12.89
CA ARG A 277 -21.12 -13.67 -14.19
C ARG A 277 -21.24 -12.44 -15.08
N PRO A 278 -20.68 -12.45 -16.29
CA PRO A 278 -20.94 -11.37 -17.22
C PRO A 278 -22.46 -11.26 -17.31
N ALA A 279 -23.01 -10.06 -17.07
CA ALA A 279 -24.38 -9.76 -17.43
C ALA A 279 -24.54 -10.31 -18.84
N ARG A 280 -25.31 -11.40 -18.96
CA ARG A 280 -25.49 -12.13 -20.22
C ARG A 280 -25.85 -11.05 -21.22
N ALA A 281 -24.96 -10.85 -22.20
CA ALA A 281 -24.98 -9.69 -23.07
C ALA A 281 -26.43 -9.37 -23.45
N SER A 282 -27.00 -8.32 -22.86
CA SER A 282 -27.98 -7.53 -23.58
C SER A 282 -27.19 -6.95 -24.71
N GLU A 283 -27.16 -7.69 -25.81
CA GLU A 283 -26.64 -7.26 -27.09
C GLU A 283 -27.22 -5.85 -27.30
N PRO A 284 -26.40 -4.79 -27.28
CA PRO A 284 -26.91 -3.50 -27.71
C PRO A 284 -27.27 -3.75 -29.16
N GLU A 285 -28.57 -3.77 -29.42
CA GLU A 285 -29.18 -3.80 -30.74
C GLU A 285 -28.26 -2.98 -31.64
N ARG A 286 -27.53 -3.69 -32.53
CA ARG A 286 -26.63 -3.03 -33.47
C ARG A 286 -27.54 -2.12 -34.26
N ARG A 287 -27.57 -0.83 -33.90
CA ARG A 287 -28.08 0.23 -34.75
C ARG A 287 -27.31 0.05 -36.03
N ARG A 288 -27.95 -0.54 -37.04
CA ARG A 288 -27.49 -0.51 -38.41
C ARG A 288 -27.32 0.97 -38.70
N VAL A 289 -26.08 1.45 -38.64
CA VAL A 289 -25.70 2.65 -39.35
C VAL A 289 -25.88 2.26 -40.81
N GLN A 290 -27.02 2.63 -41.39
CA GLN A 290 -27.19 2.70 -42.83
C GLN A 290 -26.15 3.71 -43.30
N LEU A 291 -25.03 3.20 -43.80
CA LEU A 291 -24.11 3.98 -44.60
C LEU A 291 -24.88 4.41 -45.85
N PRO A 292 -24.89 5.70 -46.22
CA PRO A 292 -25.45 6.13 -47.49
C PRO A 292 -24.70 5.43 -48.63
N ASP A 293 -25.46 4.91 -49.61
CA ASP A 293 -24.90 4.31 -50.81
C ASP A 293 -23.91 5.28 -51.47
N SER A 294 -22.64 4.90 -51.47
CA SER A 294 -21.60 5.63 -52.20
C SER A 294 -21.76 5.30 -53.69
N PRO A 295 -21.92 6.29 -54.58
CA PRO A 295 -22.07 6.01 -56.00
C PRO A 295 -20.76 5.42 -56.54
N ARG A 296 -20.86 4.23 -57.12
CA ARG A 296 -19.76 3.55 -57.84
C ARG A 296 -19.27 4.47 -58.97
N ARG A 297 -18.11 5.10 -58.81
CA ARG A 297 -17.39 5.68 -59.94
C ARG A 297 -16.72 4.55 -60.72
N ARG A 298 -17.10 4.40 -61.99
CA ARG A 298 -16.43 3.51 -62.96
C ARG A 298 -15.04 4.06 -63.25
N ALA A 299 -14.05 3.19 -63.19
CA ALA A 299 -12.71 3.45 -63.71
C ALA A 299 -12.71 3.26 -65.22
N SER A 300 -12.92 4.35 -65.95
CA SER A 300 -12.54 4.52 -67.35
C SER A 300 -12.86 5.96 -67.70
N ASP A 301 -11.84 6.82 -67.76
CA ASP A 301 -11.69 7.86 -68.79
C ASP A 301 -10.62 8.89 -68.38
N LEU A 302 -9.73 9.18 -69.34
CA LEU A 302 -8.75 10.30 -69.45
C LEU A 302 -7.51 10.15 -68.56
N ARG A 303 -6.31 9.73 -69.02
CA ARG A 303 -5.48 10.17 -70.17
C ARG A 303 -5.48 11.69 -70.38
N GLY A 304 -4.37 12.32 -70.02
CA GLY A 304 -3.81 13.44 -70.79
C GLY A 304 -3.35 14.64 -69.99
N GLN A 305 -2.03 14.91 -70.10
CA GLN A 305 -1.36 16.21 -69.93
C GLN A 305 -1.18 16.68 -68.47
N GLY A 306 -0.04 17.20 -68.00
CA GLY A 306 1.18 17.66 -68.65
C GLY A 306 1.77 18.77 -67.77
N GLU A 307 3.09 18.71 -67.55
CA GLU A 307 3.99 19.82 -67.13
C GLU A 307 4.03 20.27 -65.65
N GLY A 308 5.27 20.39 -65.15
CA GLY A 308 5.64 20.93 -63.82
C GLY A 308 5.68 22.47 -63.80
N PRO A 309 6.43 23.16 -62.90
CA PRO A 309 7.64 22.72 -62.20
C PRO A 309 7.66 22.94 -60.65
N SER A 310 8.70 22.37 -60.03
CA SER A 310 9.22 22.59 -58.65
C SER A 310 10.11 23.87 -58.60
N PRO A 311 10.83 24.26 -57.51
CA PRO A 311 10.83 23.88 -56.08
C PRO A 311 10.88 25.11 -55.11
N ALA A 312 10.80 24.86 -53.78
CA ALA A 312 11.46 25.57 -52.64
C ALA A 312 10.57 25.50 -51.38
N ASP A 313 11.02 25.36 -50.13
CA ASP A 313 12.31 25.07 -49.51
C ASP A 313 12.05 24.82 -48.00
N SER A 314 12.94 24.04 -47.37
CA SER A 314 13.29 23.98 -45.94
C SER A 314 12.33 23.40 -44.87
N SER A 315 12.92 22.50 -44.08
CA SER A 315 12.43 21.82 -42.87
C SER A 315 13.19 22.36 -41.61
N PRO A 316 13.05 21.84 -40.37
CA PRO A 316 12.73 22.64 -39.18
C PRO A 316 13.86 22.67 -38.12
N ALA A 317 13.77 23.54 -37.10
CA ALA A 317 14.66 23.46 -35.93
C ALA A 317 14.02 23.92 -34.61
N SER A 318 13.80 22.91 -33.76
CA SER A 318 13.91 22.82 -32.29
C SER A 318 14.29 24.05 -31.48
N ARG A 319 13.53 24.31 -30.40
CA ARG A 319 14.06 24.88 -29.14
C ARG A 319 13.44 24.21 -27.92
N VAL A 320 14.31 23.53 -27.17
CA VAL A 320 14.11 23.03 -25.80
C VAL A 320 14.56 24.16 -24.85
N ALA A 321 13.74 24.51 -23.87
CA ALA A 321 14.11 25.42 -22.79
C ALA A 321 14.14 24.65 -21.44
N MET A 322 15.33 24.63 -20.84
CA MET A 322 15.63 24.13 -19.50
C MET A 322 15.26 25.17 -18.46
N ILE A 323 14.60 24.77 -17.38
CA ILE A 323 14.34 25.61 -16.19
C ILE A 323 15.14 25.04 -15.03
N ALA A 324 16.04 25.86 -14.47
CA ALA A 324 16.76 25.61 -13.21
C ALA A 324 16.00 26.24 -12.03
N PRO A 325 16.12 25.71 -10.79
CA PRO A 325 15.41 26.22 -9.61
C PRO A 325 16.15 27.38 -8.94
N ASN A 326 15.37 28.32 -8.41
CA ASN A 326 15.79 29.55 -7.75
C ASN A 326 15.86 29.34 -6.22
N ALA A 327 16.97 29.74 -5.60
CA ALA A 327 17.14 29.77 -4.14
C ALA A 327 16.96 31.22 -3.61
N PRO A 328 16.35 31.45 -2.43
CA PRO A 328 16.42 32.76 -1.79
C PRO A 328 17.58 32.88 -0.80
N ARG A 329 18.13 34.10 -0.79
CA ARG A 329 19.34 34.57 -0.13
C ARG A 329 19.15 34.86 1.36
N SER A 330 20.28 34.76 2.06
CA SER A 330 20.60 35.30 3.38
C SER A 330 20.35 36.80 3.53
N GLY A 331 19.88 37.22 4.70
CA GLY A 331 19.90 38.60 5.16
C GLY A 331 20.06 38.68 6.68
N ALA A 332 21.24 39.13 7.11
CA ALA A 332 21.54 39.81 8.38
C ALA A 332 22.47 40.98 8.00
N PRO A 333 22.44 42.16 8.66
CA PRO A 333 22.90 42.36 10.04
C PRO A 333 21.90 43.25 10.84
N GLU A 334 21.98 43.50 12.15
CA GLU A 334 23.04 44.19 12.90
C GLU A 334 22.95 43.93 14.41
N SER A 335 24.10 44.18 15.02
CA SER A 335 24.55 44.12 16.40
C SER A 335 23.93 45.13 17.38
N GLY A 336 23.80 44.70 18.64
CA GLY A 336 23.70 45.56 19.82
C GLY A 336 24.11 44.77 21.08
N GLU A 337 25.20 45.19 21.71
CA GLU A 337 25.92 44.59 22.85
C GLU A 337 25.12 44.59 24.19
N ARG A 338 25.03 43.45 24.91
CA ARG A 338 25.68 43.06 26.23
C ARG A 338 25.26 43.85 27.51
N PRO A 339 25.54 43.35 28.75
CA PRO A 339 25.42 42.00 29.35
C PRO A 339 24.87 42.04 30.82
N LEU A 340 25.04 40.93 31.58
CA LEU A 340 24.86 40.67 33.05
C LEU A 340 23.57 39.93 33.43
N ALA A 341 23.52 38.91 34.30
CA ALA A 341 24.51 38.27 35.16
C ALA A 341 24.02 36.87 35.58
N GLU A 342 24.97 36.02 35.99
CA GLU A 342 24.76 34.81 36.80
C GLU A 342 23.95 35.09 38.08
N GLN A 343 23.16 34.10 38.53
CA GLN A 343 23.26 33.54 39.89
C GLN A 343 22.27 32.38 40.12
N SER A 344 22.83 31.30 40.68
CA SER A 344 22.25 30.20 41.46
C SER A 344 21.48 29.07 40.76
#